data_AF-D6TIV3-F1
#
_entry.id   AF-D6TIV3-F1
#
_cell.length_a   1.000
_cell.length_b   1.000
_cell.length_c   1.000
_cell.angle_alpha   90.00
_cell.angle_beta   90.00
_cell.angle_gamma   90.00
#
_symmetry.space_group_name_H-M   'P 1'
#
loop_
_entity.id
_entity.type
_entity.pdbx_description
1 polymer ?
#
loop_
_entity_poly.entity_id
_entity_poly.type
_entity_poly.pdbx_seq_one_letter_code
_entity_poly.pdbx_strand_id
1 'polypeptide(L)'
;MAKKRELTDFYTAARTKEILGITDGMLYNYVNNGTLERIIPPGKKQGVYRKNEVDQLARELQAFIIHRKNKATKFMRVTTEEEMKECMEISQALFGVGRETVKERMKIVERNPDAYHLIRDEDQIIGYVAMMPLKAGKLEKVLKQTIPVKIDPADIESFNQPTTIDLYLHAIGVKPGFSLTEKHTYGAKLVSGLMSVIVEMGSKGIEVGAIAARSNMPDGIRLMKHAGFTEIEPLTPERRTFIIDVKESGIPFILQYKKAYSDWKEKHQ
;
A
#
# COMPACT_ATOMS: atom_id res chain seq x y z
N MET A 1 -6.53 -46.22 -38.46
CA MET A 1 -6.29 -44.76 -38.51
C MET A 1 -7.39 -44.05 -37.74
N ALA A 2 -7.21 -43.88 -36.42
CA ALA A 2 -8.18 -43.20 -35.56
C ALA A 2 -7.80 -41.72 -35.40
N LYS A 3 -8.69 -40.87 -35.89
CA LYS A 3 -8.99 -39.47 -35.54
C LYS A 3 -7.83 -38.56 -35.07
N LYS A 4 -7.32 -37.75 -36.02
CA LYS A 4 -6.62 -36.47 -35.78
C LYS A 4 -7.55 -35.36 -35.25
N ARG A 5 -8.71 -35.72 -34.67
CA ARG A 5 -9.84 -34.83 -34.34
C ARG A 5 -9.91 -34.47 -32.84
N GLU A 6 -8.96 -34.91 -32.02
CA GLU A 6 -9.07 -34.85 -30.54
C GLU A 6 -8.23 -33.77 -29.84
N LEU A 7 -7.45 -32.95 -30.55
CA LEU A 7 -6.65 -31.88 -29.92
C LEU A 7 -7.26 -30.48 -30.05
N THR A 8 -8.40 -30.35 -30.74
CA THR A 8 -9.07 -29.04 -30.91
C THR A 8 -9.79 -28.57 -29.65
N ASP A 9 -10.08 -29.47 -28.71
CA ASP A 9 -10.90 -29.17 -27.52
C ASP A 9 -10.06 -28.99 -26.24
N PHE A 10 -8.74 -28.90 -26.39
CA PHE A 10 -7.82 -28.72 -25.27
C PHE A 10 -6.90 -27.51 -25.44
N TYR A 11 -6.48 -26.93 -24.32
CA TYR A 11 -5.38 -25.97 -24.23
C TYR A 11 -4.13 -26.61 -23.64
N THR A 12 -2.97 -26.12 -24.07
CA THR A 12 -1.69 -26.43 -23.43
C THR A 12 -1.56 -25.64 -22.12
N ALA A 13 -0.68 -26.07 -21.22
CA ALA A 13 -0.40 -25.33 -19.98
C ALA A 13 -0.04 -23.86 -20.23
N ALA A 14 0.76 -23.57 -21.25
CA ALA A 14 1.14 -22.20 -21.62
C ALA A 14 -0.09 -21.37 -21.99
N ARG A 15 -0.99 -21.91 -22.82
CA ARG A 15 -2.21 -21.20 -23.23
C ARG A 15 -3.21 -21.04 -22.09
N THR A 16 -3.34 -22.05 -21.23
CA THR A 16 -4.18 -21.97 -20.02
C THR A 16 -3.70 -20.85 -19.09
N LYS A 17 -2.39 -20.75 -18.83
CA LYS A 17 -1.83 -19.66 -18.02
C LYS A 17 -2.08 -18.28 -18.62
N GLU A 18 -1.91 -18.17 -19.94
CA GLU A 18 -2.16 -16.93 -20.67
C GLU A 18 -3.63 -16.49 -20.58
N ILE A 19 -4.57 -17.41 -20.85
CA ILE A 19 -6.02 -17.13 -20.79
C ILE A 19 -6.45 -16.73 -19.37
N LEU A 20 -5.95 -17.42 -18.36
CA LEU A 20 -6.33 -17.18 -16.96
C LEU A 20 -5.53 -16.03 -16.32
N GLY A 21 -4.42 -15.59 -16.93
CA GLY A 21 -3.53 -14.58 -16.36
C GLY A 21 -2.80 -15.05 -15.10
N ILE A 22 -2.43 -16.33 -15.01
CA ILE A 22 -1.91 -16.97 -13.79
C ILE A 22 -0.47 -17.50 -13.93
N THR A 23 0.20 -17.70 -12.79
CA THR A 23 1.54 -18.30 -12.72
C THR A 23 1.50 -19.83 -12.73
N ASP A 24 2.66 -20.47 -12.93
CA ASP A 24 2.80 -21.94 -12.87
C ASP A 24 2.34 -22.53 -11.53
N GLY A 25 2.68 -21.88 -10.41
CA GLY A 25 2.27 -22.32 -9.08
C GLY A 25 0.75 -22.29 -8.88
N MET A 26 0.07 -21.28 -9.43
CA MET A 26 -1.39 -21.22 -9.37
C MET A 26 -2.05 -22.27 -10.26
N LEU A 27 -1.52 -22.52 -11.46
CA LEU A 27 -2.02 -23.60 -12.32
C LEU A 27 -1.85 -24.97 -11.64
N TYR A 28 -0.74 -25.21 -10.95
CA TYR A 28 -0.52 -26.42 -10.16
C TYR A 28 -1.55 -26.57 -9.03
N ASN A 29 -1.84 -25.49 -8.30
CA ASN A 29 -2.84 -25.49 -7.25
C ASN A 29 -4.25 -25.80 -7.77
N TYR A 30 -4.63 -25.23 -8.92
CA TYR A 30 -5.91 -25.53 -9.56
C TYR A 30 -6.04 -26.99 -10.00
N VAL A 31 -4.93 -27.64 -10.36
CA VAL A 31 -4.96 -29.08 -10.66
C VAL A 31 -5.11 -29.90 -9.38
N ASN A 32 -4.32 -29.60 -8.35
CA ASN A 32 -4.30 -30.39 -7.12
C ASN A 32 -5.60 -30.30 -6.32
N ASN A 33 -6.29 -29.16 -6.38
CA ASN A 33 -7.55 -28.97 -5.68
C ASN A 33 -8.77 -29.38 -6.52
N GLY A 34 -8.56 -29.92 -7.73
CA GLY A 34 -9.63 -30.36 -8.63
C GLY A 34 -10.37 -29.26 -9.38
N THR A 35 -9.89 -28.01 -9.34
CA THR A 35 -10.49 -26.89 -10.10
C THR A 35 -10.30 -27.07 -11.62
N LEU A 36 -9.16 -27.64 -12.04
CA LEU A 36 -8.87 -27.98 -13.44
C LEU A 36 -8.39 -29.43 -13.56
N GLU A 37 -8.92 -30.18 -14.51
CA GLU A 37 -8.44 -31.53 -14.80
C GLU A 37 -7.20 -31.47 -15.71
N ARG A 38 -6.07 -32.05 -15.26
CA ARG A 38 -4.89 -32.25 -16.12
C ARG A 38 -4.98 -33.60 -16.81
N ILE A 39 -5.16 -33.59 -18.13
CA ILE A 39 -5.25 -34.80 -18.95
C ILE A 39 -3.93 -35.03 -19.67
N ILE A 40 -3.40 -36.25 -19.63
CA ILE A 40 -2.19 -36.64 -20.37
C ILE A 40 -2.62 -37.54 -21.54
N PRO A 41 -2.62 -37.04 -22.79
CA PRO A 41 -3.02 -37.85 -23.94
C PRO A 41 -2.12 -39.08 -24.12
N PRO A 42 -2.65 -40.21 -24.63
CA PRO A 42 -1.85 -41.41 -24.87
C PRO A 42 -0.60 -41.11 -25.71
N GLY A 43 0.56 -41.53 -25.21
CA GLY A 43 1.85 -41.32 -25.89
C GLY A 43 2.43 -39.90 -25.79
N LYS A 44 1.87 -39.01 -24.97
CA LYS A 44 2.42 -37.67 -24.70
C LYS A 44 2.94 -37.56 -23.26
N LYS A 45 3.96 -36.71 -23.07
CA LYS A 45 4.53 -36.38 -21.74
C LYS A 45 3.91 -35.11 -21.14
N GLN A 46 3.36 -34.24 -21.98
CA GLN A 46 2.78 -32.96 -21.57
C GLN A 46 1.28 -33.11 -21.32
N GLY A 47 0.80 -32.51 -20.23
CA GLY A 47 -0.63 -32.46 -19.93
C GLY A 47 -1.33 -31.34 -20.71
N VAL A 48 -2.61 -31.52 -20.94
CA VAL A 48 -3.53 -30.56 -21.57
C VAL A 48 -4.76 -30.37 -20.69
N TYR A 49 -5.52 -29.30 -20.94
CA TYR A 49 -6.66 -28.87 -20.14
C TYR A 49 -7.86 -28.66 -21.05
N ARG A 50 -9.07 -29.05 -20.62
CA ARG A 50 -10.27 -28.91 -21.48
C ARG A 50 -10.56 -27.42 -21.69
N LYS A 51 -10.83 -27.03 -22.94
CA LYS A 51 -11.09 -25.61 -23.27
C LYS A 51 -12.27 -25.04 -22.50
N ASN A 52 -13.37 -25.79 -22.41
CA ASN A 52 -14.58 -25.35 -21.74
C ASN A 52 -14.35 -25.06 -20.24
N GLU A 53 -13.57 -25.88 -19.54
CA GLU A 53 -13.22 -25.66 -18.13
C GLU A 53 -12.35 -24.41 -17.95
N VAL A 54 -11.32 -24.28 -18.79
CA VAL A 54 -10.45 -23.09 -18.76
C VAL A 54 -11.22 -21.82 -19.09
N ASP A 55 -12.05 -21.83 -20.13
CA ASP A 55 -12.83 -20.67 -20.56
C ASP A 55 -13.92 -20.33 -19.53
N GLN A 56 -14.51 -21.32 -18.86
CA GLN A 56 -15.45 -21.10 -17.76
C GLN A 56 -14.77 -20.46 -16.56
N LEU A 57 -13.65 -21.01 -16.11
CA LEU A 57 -12.86 -20.44 -15.03
C LEU A 57 -12.39 -19.02 -15.37
N ALA A 58 -12.00 -18.77 -16.62
CA ALA A 58 -11.64 -17.43 -17.08
C ALA A 58 -12.81 -16.44 -16.94
N ARG A 59 -14.03 -16.85 -17.34
CA ARG A 59 -15.24 -16.03 -17.17
C ARG A 59 -15.56 -15.77 -15.71
N GLU A 60 -15.43 -16.77 -14.84
CA GLU A 60 -15.66 -16.64 -13.39
C GLU A 60 -14.65 -15.68 -12.75
N LEU A 61 -13.36 -15.84 -13.07
CA LEU A 61 -12.30 -14.91 -12.63
C LEU A 61 -12.55 -13.49 -13.16
N GLN A 62 -12.95 -13.35 -14.42
CA GLN A 62 -13.25 -12.05 -15.01
C GLN A 62 -14.48 -11.41 -14.37
N ALA A 63 -15.55 -12.18 -14.11
CA ALA A 63 -16.75 -11.71 -13.42
C ALA A 63 -16.42 -11.28 -11.98
N PHE A 64 -15.58 -12.03 -11.27
CA PHE A 64 -15.07 -11.66 -9.95
C PHE A 64 -14.26 -10.36 -10.00
N ILE A 65 -13.34 -10.22 -10.97
CA ILE A 65 -12.56 -8.99 -11.17
C ILE A 65 -13.47 -7.81 -11.51
N ILE A 66 -14.48 -7.98 -12.37
CA ILE A 66 -15.44 -6.93 -12.72
C ILE A 66 -16.30 -6.55 -11.51
N HIS A 67 -16.78 -7.54 -10.74
CA HIS A 67 -17.54 -7.28 -9.52
C HIS A 67 -16.71 -6.49 -8.50
N ARG A 68 -15.43 -6.83 -8.34
CA ARG A 68 -14.48 -6.12 -7.49
C ARG A 68 -14.15 -4.72 -8.03
N LYS A 69 -14.01 -4.55 -9.35
CA LYS A 69 -13.81 -3.24 -9.99
C LYS A 69 -15.01 -2.29 -9.81
N ASN A 70 -16.22 -2.83 -9.64
CA ASN A 70 -17.44 -2.05 -9.48
C ASN A 70 -17.68 -1.56 -8.04
N LYS A 71 -16.91 -2.01 -7.04
CA LYS A 71 -17.01 -1.49 -5.67
C LYS A 71 -15.80 -0.59 -5.36
N ALA A 72 -16.11 0.65 -4.98
CA ALA A 72 -15.08 1.65 -4.72
C ALA A 72 -14.39 1.38 -3.38
N THR A 73 -13.12 0.97 -3.43
CA THR A 73 -12.23 1.04 -2.26
C THR A 73 -12.24 2.44 -1.66
N LYS A 74 -12.32 2.54 -0.34
CA LYS A 74 -12.36 3.83 0.37
C LYS A 74 -11.07 4.05 1.13
N PHE A 75 -10.47 5.23 0.97
CA PHE A 75 -9.39 5.72 1.83
C PHE A 75 -10.01 6.51 2.98
N MET A 76 -9.72 6.14 4.23
CA MET A 76 -10.36 6.72 5.41
C MET A 76 -9.42 6.69 6.62
N ARG A 77 -9.70 7.54 7.61
CA ARG A 77 -8.98 7.54 8.90
C ARG A 77 -9.29 6.27 9.69
N VAL A 78 -8.34 5.85 10.51
CA VAL A 78 -8.59 4.85 11.56
C VAL A 78 -9.35 5.53 12.70
N THR A 79 -10.49 4.98 13.10
CA THR A 79 -11.33 5.56 14.17
C THR A 79 -11.61 4.62 15.33
N THR A 80 -11.36 3.31 15.17
CA THR A 80 -11.62 2.32 16.24
C THR A 80 -10.40 1.47 16.59
N GLU A 81 -10.43 0.84 17.76
CA GLU A 81 -9.38 -0.10 18.19
C GLU A 81 -9.31 -1.34 17.29
N GLU A 82 -10.44 -1.82 16.79
CA GLU A 82 -10.53 -2.96 15.87
C GLU A 82 -9.82 -2.66 14.53
N GLU A 83 -10.07 -1.47 13.97
CA GLU A 83 -9.39 -1.03 12.75
C GLU A 83 -7.88 -0.88 12.97
N MET A 84 -7.47 -0.33 14.11
CA MET A 84 -6.06 -0.23 14.49
C MET A 84 -5.43 -1.61 14.66
N LYS A 85 -6.15 -2.56 15.26
CA LYS A 85 -5.69 -3.94 15.42
C LYS A 85 -5.44 -4.60 14.06
N GLU A 86 -6.35 -4.47 13.10
CA GLU A 86 -6.13 -4.98 11.74
C GLU A 86 -4.93 -4.30 11.04
N CYS A 87 -4.75 -2.99 11.21
CA CYS A 87 -3.56 -2.30 10.70
C CYS A 87 -2.27 -2.85 11.33
N MET A 88 -2.28 -3.17 12.62
CA MET A 88 -1.16 -3.78 13.32
C MET A 88 -0.89 -5.22 12.85
N GLU A 89 -1.93 -6.01 12.56
CA GLU A 89 -1.78 -7.34 11.97
C GLU A 89 -1.12 -7.28 10.59
N ILE A 90 -1.52 -6.31 9.75
CA ILE A 90 -0.87 -6.05 8.45
C ILE A 90 0.59 -5.62 8.67
N SER A 91 0.85 -4.70 9.60
CA SER A 91 2.20 -4.26 9.96
C SER A 91 3.09 -5.42 10.38
N GLN A 92 2.58 -6.29 11.26
CA GLN A 92 3.31 -7.44 11.77
C GLN A 92 3.60 -8.45 10.66
N ALA A 93 2.63 -8.70 9.78
CA ALA A 93 2.81 -9.62 8.65
C ALA A 93 3.82 -9.10 7.61
N LEU A 94 3.91 -7.78 7.41
CA LEU A 94 4.82 -7.17 6.43
C LEU A 94 6.22 -6.92 6.97
N PHE A 95 6.34 -6.48 8.21
CA PHE A 95 7.59 -5.96 8.74
C PHE A 95 8.17 -6.80 9.89
N GLY A 96 7.40 -7.73 10.46
CA GLY A 96 7.83 -8.57 11.58
C GLY A 96 8.15 -7.80 12.86
N VAL A 97 7.84 -6.49 12.91
CA VAL A 97 8.21 -5.57 13.98
C VAL A 97 6.98 -4.86 14.52
N GLY A 98 6.81 -4.91 15.84
CA GLY A 98 5.76 -4.22 16.56
C GLY A 98 5.73 -4.72 18.00
N ARG A 99 6.34 -3.95 18.92
CA ARG A 99 6.17 -4.19 20.37
C ARG A 99 5.08 -3.31 20.97
N GLU A 100 4.58 -2.35 20.19
CA GLU A 100 3.52 -1.45 20.60
C GLU A 100 2.20 -2.19 20.66
N THR A 101 1.37 -1.82 21.63
CA THR A 101 -0.01 -2.28 21.78
C THR A 101 -0.96 -1.41 20.96
N VAL A 102 -2.17 -1.94 20.68
CA VAL A 102 -3.26 -1.17 20.05
C VAL A 102 -3.51 0.12 20.81
N LYS A 103 -3.55 0.06 22.15
CA LYS A 103 -3.76 1.22 23.03
C LYS A 103 -2.68 2.29 22.88
N GLU A 104 -1.41 1.90 22.73
CA GLU A 104 -0.32 2.86 22.52
C GLU A 104 -0.46 3.58 21.18
N ARG A 105 -0.88 2.89 20.13
CA ARG A 105 -1.13 3.52 18.82
C ARG A 105 -2.39 4.38 18.82
N MET A 106 -3.42 3.99 19.57
CA MET A 106 -4.62 4.80 19.70
C MET A 106 -4.36 6.12 20.40
N LYS A 107 -3.40 6.20 21.34
CA LYS A 107 -2.96 7.50 21.89
C LYS A 107 -2.41 8.46 20.83
N ILE A 108 -1.76 7.93 19.78
CA ILE A 108 -1.31 8.72 18.63
C ILE A 108 -2.51 9.23 17.83
N VAL A 109 -3.51 8.38 17.58
CA VAL A 109 -4.74 8.73 16.86
C VAL A 109 -5.58 9.74 17.64
N GLU A 110 -5.71 9.57 18.96
CA GLU A 110 -6.38 10.52 19.86
C GLU A 110 -5.71 11.90 19.81
N ARG A 111 -4.37 11.92 19.73
CA ARG A 111 -3.61 13.17 19.62
C ARG A 111 -3.77 13.82 18.24
N ASN A 112 -3.73 13.02 17.18
CA ASN A 112 -3.99 13.48 15.81
C ASN A 112 -4.71 12.39 14.98
N PRO A 113 -6.01 12.58 14.65
CA PRO A 113 -6.78 11.63 13.86
C PRO A 113 -6.26 11.40 12.43
N ASP A 114 -5.41 12.28 11.90
CA ASP A 114 -4.79 12.15 10.58
C ASP A 114 -3.49 11.30 10.61
N ALA A 115 -3.09 10.78 11.78
CA ALA A 115 -1.85 10.00 11.90
C ALA A 115 -1.94 8.60 11.26
N TYR A 116 -3.14 8.02 11.19
CA TYR A 116 -3.38 6.70 10.62
C TYR A 116 -4.55 6.73 9.65
N HIS A 117 -4.31 6.18 8.46
CA HIS A 117 -5.34 5.97 7.46
C HIS A 117 -5.28 4.54 6.94
N LEU A 118 -6.42 4.05 6.47
CA LEU A 118 -6.57 2.72 5.90
C LEU A 118 -7.26 2.80 4.54
N ILE A 119 -7.07 1.76 3.75
CA ILE A 119 -7.95 1.47 2.61
C ILE A 119 -8.83 0.27 2.96
N ARG A 120 -10.12 0.44 2.75
CA ARG A 120 -11.13 -0.61 2.93
C ARG A 120 -11.70 -1.00 1.56
N ASP A 121 -11.76 -2.29 1.30
CA ASP A 121 -12.44 -2.90 0.15
C ASP A 121 -13.54 -3.79 0.73
N GLU A 122 -14.80 -3.42 0.50
CA GLU A 122 -15.96 -3.99 1.19
C GLU A 122 -15.83 -3.92 2.73
N ASP A 123 -15.81 -5.06 3.40
CA ASP A 123 -15.69 -5.17 4.86
C ASP A 123 -14.25 -5.46 5.30
N GLN A 124 -13.29 -5.48 4.36
CA GLN A 124 -11.91 -5.84 4.65
C GLN A 124 -10.96 -4.64 4.59
N ILE A 125 -10.13 -4.49 5.60
CA ILE A 125 -8.97 -3.59 5.54
C ILE A 125 -7.88 -4.24 4.69
N ILE A 126 -7.52 -3.56 3.61
CA ILE A 126 -6.59 -4.06 2.59
C ILE A 126 -5.18 -3.54 2.80
N GLY A 127 -5.05 -2.40 3.45
CA GLY A 127 -3.78 -1.74 3.66
C GLY A 127 -3.94 -0.49 4.48
N TYR A 128 -2.82 0.06 4.92
CA TYR A 128 -2.80 1.24 5.76
C TYR A 128 -1.56 2.10 5.49
N VAL A 129 -1.65 3.34 5.93
CA VAL A 129 -0.54 4.29 6.01
C VAL A 129 -0.52 4.90 7.41
N ALA A 130 0.67 4.96 7.98
CA ALA A 130 0.95 5.62 9.25
C ALA A 130 1.90 6.77 8.97
N MET A 131 1.43 7.99 9.21
CA MET A 131 2.15 9.25 9.03
C MET A 131 2.15 9.99 10.35
N MET A 132 3.32 10.42 10.81
CA MET A 132 3.47 11.03 12.12
C MET A 132 3.70 12.53 11.91
N PRO A 133 2.72 13.39 12.21
CA PRO A 133 2.91 14.84 12.19
C PRO A 133 3.69 15.24 13.43
N LEU A 134 5.00 15.33 13.26
CA LEU A 134 5.94 15.63 14.34
C LEU A 134 6.00 17.14 14.56
N LYS A 135 6.07 17.55 15.83
CA LYS A 135 6.41 18.93 16.19
C LYS A 135 7.76 19.33 15.59
N ALA A 136 7.90 20.61 15.26
CA ALA A 136 9.13 21.16 14.71
C ALA A 136 10.39 20.72 15.50
N GLY A 137 11.41 20.27 14.76
CA GLY A 137 12.70 19.82 15.33
C GLY A 137 12.71 18.42 15.93
N LYS A 138 11.60 17.66 15.86
CA LYS A 138 11.55 16.26 16.33
C LYS A 138 11.96 15.24 15.26
N LEU A 139 11.87 15.60 13.98
CA LEU A 139 12.13 14.65 12.89
C LEU A 139 13.54 14.04 12.94
N GLU A 140 14.58 14.86 13.13
CA GLU A 140 15.96 14.38 13.20
C GLU A 140 16.15 13.35 14.33
N LYS A 141 15.54 13.60 15.50
CA LYS A 141 15.58 12.67 16.63
C LYS A 141 14.95 11.33 16.27
N VAL A 142 13.81 11.35 15.56
CA VAL A 142 13.11 10.14 15.10
C VAL A 142 13.95 9.37 14.06
N LEU A 143 14.59 10.06 13.13
CA LEU A 143 15.41 9.42 12.09
C LEU A 143 16.69 8.79 12.62
N LYS A 144 17.27 9.32 13.71
CA LYS A 144 18.45 8.77 14.38
C LYS A 144 18.18 7.53 15.25
N GLN A 145 16.92 7.19 15.52
CA GLN A 145 16.60 6.00 16.33
C GLN A 145 16.84 4.70 15.54
N THR A 146 17.40 3.69 16.19
CA THR A 146 17.40 2.31 15.69
C THR A 146 15.99 1.70 15.75
N ILE A 147 15.81 0.52 15.14
CA ILE A 147 14.52 -0.18 15.14
C ILE A 147 14.33 -0.91 16.49
N PRO A 148 13.12 -0.89 17.08
CA PRO A 148 11.92 -0.19 16.64
C PRO A 148 11.97 1.31 16.94
N VAL A 149 11.47 2.11 16.00
CA VAL A 149 11.30 3.56 16.17
C VAL A 149 10.18 3.79 17.16
N LYS A 150 10.45 4.53 18.23
CA LYS A 150 9.45 4.93 19.22
C LYS A 150 9.11 6.41 19.04
N ILE A 151 7.83 6.70 18.96
CA ILE A 151 7.32 8.06 18.81
C ILE A 151 6.39 8.33 19.98
N ASP A 152 6.76 9.31 20.81
CA ASP A 152 5.96 9.72 21.95
C ASP A 152 4.71 10.48 21.43
N PRO A 153 3.49 10.17 21.90
CA PRO A 153 2.31 10.97 21.60
C PRO A 153 2.48 12.47 21.87
N ALA A 154 3.30 12.86 22.85
CA ALA A 154 3.59 14.28 23.11
C ALA A 154 4.40 14.96 22.01
N ASP A 155 5.09 14.20 21.15
CA ASP A 155 5.82 14.70 19.98
C ASP A 155 4.93 14.85 18.73
N ILE A 156 3.69 14.34 18.80
CA ILE A 156 2.69 14.47 17.73
C ILE A 156 1.96 15.80 17.88
N GLU A 157 1.92 16.56 16.79
CA GLU A 157 1.19 17.81 16.72
C GLU A 157 -0.27 17.58 16.32
N SER A 158 -1.20 18.35 16.87
CA SER A 158 -2.60 18.34 16.45
C SER A 158 -2.87 19.44 15.43
N PHE A 159 -3.81 19.22 14.51
CA PHE A 159 -4.17 20.19 13.46
C PHE A 159 -5.30 21.13 13.89
N ASN A 160 -5.40 21.41 15.20
CA ASN A 160 -6.48 22.25 15.75
C ASN A 160 -6.24 23.74 15.50
N GLN A 161 -5.00 24.11 15.20
CA GLN A 161 -4.59 25.48 14.92
C GLN A 161 -3.45 25.49 13.90
N PRO A 162 -3.24 26.61 13.18
CA PRO A 162 -2.09 26.78 12.30
C PRO A 162 -0.78 26.55 13.06
N THR A 163 0.11 25.75 12.49
CA THR A 163 1.37 25.35 13.12
C THR A 163 2.36 24.83 12.08
N THR A 164 3.63 24.70 12.46
CA THR A 164 4.70 24.14 11.62
C THR A 164 5.08 22.75 12.11
N ILE A 165 5.12 21.79 11.19
CA ILE A 165 5.39 20.37 11.47
C ILE A 165 6.41 19.79 10.48
N ASP A 166 6.94 18.64 10.84
CA ASP A 166 7.58 17.70 9.92
C ASP A 166 6.76 16.41 9.84
N LEU A 167 6.72 15.78 8.67
CA LEU A 167 6.03 14.51 8.47
C LEU A 167 7.01 13.35 8.44
N TYR A 168 6.81 12.35 9.31
CA TYR A 168 7.51 11.07 9.22
C TYR A 168 6.56 9.97 8.73
N LEU A 169 6.80 9.46 7.53
CA LEU A 169 6.07 8.31 6.98
C LEU A 169 6.60 7.04 7.65
N HIS A 170 5.92 6.64 8.73
CA HIS A 170 6.34 5.54 9.58
C HIS A 170 6.13 4.18 8.89
N ALA A 171 4.98 4.00 8.24
CA ALA A 171 4.68 2.77 7.51
C ALA A 171 3.68 3.02 6.39
N ILE A 172 3.82 2.27 5.31
CA ILE A 172 2.80 2.10 4.27
C ILE A 172 2.84 0.65 3.85
N GLY A 173 1.67 0.00 3.78
CA GLY A 173 1.63 -1.43 3.55
C GLY A 173 0.29 -1.89 3.01
N VAL A 174 0.35 -2.82 2.06
CA VAL A 174 -0.80 -3.59 1.57
C VAL A 174 -0.70 -5.00 2.14
N LYS A 175 -1.80 -5.49 2.71
CA LYS A 175 -1.91 -6.82 3.30
C LYS A 175 -1.34 -7.90 2.36
N PRO A 176 -0.59 -8.89 2.88
CA PRO A 176 -0.13 -10.02 2.08
C PRO A 176 -1.29 -10.82 1.47
N GLY A 177 -1.00 -11.65 0.47
CA GLY A 177 -1.99 -12.52 -0.17
C GLY A 177 -2.63 -11.97 -1.45
N PHE A 178 -2.51 -10.66 -1.72
CA PHE A 178 -2.94 -10.08 -3.00
C PHE A 178 -1.94 -10.33 -4.13
N SER A 179 -2.45 -10.42 -5.36
CA SER A 179 -1.62 -10.46 -6.57
C SER A 179 -0.79 -9.18 -6.71
N LEU A 180 0.28 -9.22 -7.51
CA LEU A 180 1.13 -8.04 -7.73
C LEU A 180 0.35 -6.84 -8.29
N THR A 181 -0.54 -7.09 -9.25
CA THR A 181 -1.39 -6.07 -9.86
C THR A 181 -2.35 -5.43 -8.85
N GLU A 182 -2.97 -6.23 -7.99
CA GLU A 182 -3.81 -5.73 -6.89
C GLU A 182 -2.99 -4.92 -5.89
N LYS A 183 -1.82 -5.40 -5.47
CA LYS A 183 -0.92 -4.66 -4.57
C LYS A 183 -0.52 -3.31 -5.15
N HIS A 184 -0.19 -3.25 -6.44
CA HIS A 184 0.10 -1.98 -7.11
C HIS A 184 -1.11 -1.05 -7.10
N THR A 185 -2.30 -1.58 -7.39
CA THR A 185 -3.55 -0.79 -7.39
C THR A 185 -3.85 -0.23 -6.00
N TYR A 186 -3.76 -1.05 -4.96
CA TYR A 186 -3.99 -0.66 -3.58
C TYR A 186 -2.91 0.29 -3.05
N GLY A 187 -1.65 0.02 -3.37
CA GLY A 187 -0.52 0.90 -3.03
C GLY A 187 -0.68 2.28 -3.65
N ALA A 188 -1.06 2.36 -4.93
CA ALA A 188 -1.33 3.62 -5.61
C ALA A 188 -2.49 4.39 -4.94
N LYS A 189 -3.54 3.69 -4.48
CA LYS A 189 -4.64 4.33 -3.73
C LYS A 189 -4.21 4.86 -2.37
N LEU A 190 -3.40 4.11 -1.61
CA LEU A 190 -2.84 4.59 -0.34
C LEU A 190 -1.98 5.84 -0.54
N VAL A 191 -1.11 5.83 -1.55
CA VAL A 191 -0.23 6.96 -1.89
C VAL A 191 -1.05 8.18 -2.33
N SER A 192 -2.04 7.98 -3.20
CA SER A 192 -2.94 9.05 -3.63
C SER A 192 -3.74 9.63 -2.47
N GLY A 193 -4.25 8.79 -1.56
CA GLY A 193 -4.95 9.25 -0.36
C GLY A 193 -4.04 10.05 0.57
N LEU A 194 -2.81 9.57 0.81
CA LEU A 194 -1.80 10.29 1.59
C LEU A 194 -1.49 11.67 0.99
N MET A 195 -1.31 11.76 -0.33
CA MET A 195 -1.09 13.04 -1.02
C MET A 195 -2.26 14.01 -0.80
N SER A 196 -3.51 13.53 -0.91
CA SER A 196 -4.69 14.36 -0.66
C SER A 196 -4.72 14.90 0.78
N VAL A 197 -4.36 14.07 1.77
CA VAL A 197 -4.26 14.50 3.17
C VAL A 197 -3.23 15.62 3.33
N ILE A 198 -2.04 15.46 2.71
CA ILE A 198 -0.99 16.49 2.76
C ILE A 198 -1.44 17.79 2.10
N VAL A 199 -2.13 17.74 0.96
CA VAL A 199 -2.69 18.93 0.32
C VAL A 199 -3.74 19.60 1.20
N GLU A 200 -4.61 18.82 1.84
CA GLU A 200 -5.62 19.32 2.79
C GLU A 200 -4.99 20.02 3.99
N MET A 201 -3.83 19.56 4.49
CA MET A 201 -3.09 20.24 5.56
C MET A 201 -2.77 21.70 5.20
N GLY A 202 -2.37 21.96 3.96
CA GLY A 202 -2.11 23.32 3.48
C GLY A 202 -3.35 24.21 3.60
N SER A 203 -4.52 23.69 3.21
CA SER A 203 -5.79 24.42 3.32
C SER A 203 -6.23 24.71 4.77
N LYS A 204 -5.62 24.04 5.76
CA LYS A 204 -5.85 24.25 7.20
C LYS A 204 -4.82 25.18 7.85
N GLY A 205 -3.89 25.74 7.07
CA GLY A 205 -2.82 26.58 7.61
C GLY A 205 -1.71 25.81 8.32
N ILE A 206 -1.57 24.51 8.02
CA ILE A 206 -0.48 23.68 8.55
C ILE A 206 0.71 23.78 7.62
N GLU A 207 1.84 24.26 8.13
CA GLU A 207 3.10 24.37 7.42
C GLU A 207 3.92 23.08 7.58
N VAL A 208 4.13 22.35 6.49
CA VAL A 208 5.01 21.19 6.45
C VAL A 208 6.41 21.63 6.02
N GLY A 209 7.41 21.40 6.87
CA GLY A 209 8.83 21.68 6.59
C GLY A 209 9.49 20.58 5.76
N ALA A 210 9.52 19.35 6.29
CA ALA A 210 10.05 18.18 5.58
C ALA A 210 9.11 16.98 5.65
N ILE A 211 9.22 16.09 4.65
CA ILE A 211 8.60 14.77 4.67
C ILE A 211 9.71 13.73 4.58
N ALA A 212 9.81 12.83 5.54
CA ALA A 212 10.86 11.82 5.55
C ALA A 212 10.33 10.41 5.79
N ALA A 213 11.08 9.43 5.32
CA ALA A 213 10.78 8.02 5.48
C ALA A 213 12.07 7.20 5.57
N ARG A 214 11.97 5.99 6.10
CA ARG A 214 13.07 5.02 6.10
C ARG A 214 12.63 3.69 5.54
N SER A 215 13.45 3.09 4.68
CA SER A 215 13.15 1.77 4.11
C SER A 215 14.40 0.98 3.77
N ASN A 216 14.33 -0.33 3.97
CA ASN A 216 15.28 -1.33 3.45
C ASN A 216 14.60 -2.35 2.54
N MET A 217 13.28 -2.23 2.34
CA MET A 217 12.51 -3.12 1.48
C MET A 217 12.61 -2.66 0.02
N PRO A 218 12.92 -3.55 -0.95
CA PRO A 218 13.06 -3.18 -2.35
C PRO A 218 11.87 -2.39 -2.90
N ASP A 219 10.65 -2.80 -2.55
CA ASP A 219 9.41 -2.16 -3.00
C ASP A 219 9.26 -0.75 -2.38
N GLY A 220 9.57 -0.60 -1.09
CA GLY A 220 9.54 0.69 -0.41
C GLY A 220 10.58 1.67 -0.97
N ILE A 221 11.79 1.19 -1.27
CA ILE A 221 12.83 1.99 -1.92
C ILE A 221 12.38 2.47 -3.30
N ARG A 222 11.81 1.58 -4.12
CA ARG A 222 11.28 1.95 -5.45
C ARG A 222 10.16 2.96 -5.33
N LEU A 223 9.25 2.77 -4.38
CA LEU A 223 8.16 3.71 -4.11
C LEU A 223 8.69 5.11 -3.76
N MET A 224 9.62 5.22 -2.82
CA MET A 224 10.16 6.51 -2.38
C MET A 224 10.86 7.25 -3.54
N LYS A 225 11.69 6.54 -4.32
CA LYS A 225 12.34 7.12 -5.51
C LYS A 225 11.32 7.59 -6.55
N HIS A 226 10.27 6.80 -6.81
CA HIS A 226 9.23 7.16 -7.76
C HIS A 226 8.38 8.34 -7.28
N ALA A 227 8.16 8.45 -5.97
CA ALA A 227 7.44 9.57 -5.35
C ALA A 227 8.27 10.87 -5.30
N GLY A 228 9.53 10.85 -5.75
CA GLY A 228 10.40 12.02 -5.82
C GLY A 228 11.19 12.30 -4.54
N PHE A 229 11.29 11.35 -3.61
CA PHE A 229 12.16 11.52 -2.45
C PHE A 229 13.64 11.50 -2.87
N THR A 230 14.41 12.38 -2.24
CA THR A 230 15.87 12.35 -2.30
C THR A 230 16.39 11.41 -1.22
N GLU A 231 17.25 10.48 -1.61
CA GLU A 231 17.97 9.66 -0.66
C GLU A 231 19.14 10.45 -0.08
N ILE A 232 19.27 10.42 1.24
CA ILE A 232 20.38 11.04 1.96
C ILE A 232 21.22 9.98 2.65
N GLU A 233 22.38 10.38 3.16
CA GLU A 233 23.23 9.50 3.94
C GLU A 233 22.41 8.86 5.08
N PRO A 234 22.42 7.52 5.20
CA PRO A 234 21.68 6.83 6.25
C PRO A 234 22.09 7.35 7.63
N LEU A 235 21.09 7.72 8.44
CA LEU A 235 21.33 8.12 9.83
C LEU A 235 21.49 6.92 10.76
N THR A 236 21.14 5.73 10.28
CA THR A 236 21.37 4.45 10.95
C THR A 236 21.76 3.38 9.91
N PRO A 237 22.55 2.35 10.27
CA PRO A 237 23.05 1.37 9.30
C PRO A 237 21.97 0.42 8.76
N GLU A 238 20.82 0.29 9.43
CA GLU A 238 19.81 -0.72 9.10
C GLU A 238 18.84 -0.30 7.99
N ARG A 239 18.69 1.00 7.74
CA ARG A 239 17.70 1.53 6.78
C ARG A 239 18.24 2.74 6.03
N ARG A 240 17.88 2.82 4.76
CA ARG A 240 18.12 4.01 3.92
C ARG A 240 17.14 5.10 4.32
N THR A 241 17.59 6.35 4.30
CA THR A 241 16.78 7.52 4.65
C THR A 241 16.43 8.30 3.40
N PHE A 242 15.16 8.68 3.29
CA PHE A 242 14.59 9.41 2.17
C PHE A 242 13.92 10.67 2.70
N ILE A 243 14.12 11.82 2.03
CA ILE A 243 13.54 13.10 2.41
C ILE A 243 13.01 13.87 1.21
N ILE A 244 11.93 14.62 1.43
CA ILE A 244 11.46 15.72 0.60
C ILE A 244 11.61 16.98 1.45
N ASP A 245 12.46 17.90 1.01
CA ASP A 245 12.42 19.28 1.49
C ASP A 245 11.22 19.97 0.85
N VAL A 246 10.19 20.28 1.63
CA VAL A 246 8.94 20.80 1.07
C VAL A 246 9.18 22.16 0.45
N LYS A 247 10.01 23.01 1.05
CA LYS A 247 10.28 24.37 0.57
C LYS A 247 10.93 24.34 -0.82
N GLU A 248 11.93 23.50 -1.02
CA GLU A 248 12.69 23.45 -2.28
C GLU A 248 12.08 22.48 -3.33
N SER A 249 11.10 21.67 -2.94
CA SER A 249 10.52 20.65 -3.83
C SER A 249 9.58 21.22 -4.92
N GLY A 250 9.77 20.74 -6.14
CA GLY A 250 8.91 20.96 -7.31
C GLY A 250 7.95 19.79 -7.62
N ILE A 251 7.81 18.81 -6.71
CA ILE A 251 6.95 17.64 -6.93
C ILE A 251 5.48 18.10 -7.07
N PRO A 252 4.70 17.59 -8.04
CA PRO A 252 3.37 18.13 -8.35
C PRO A 252 2.41 18.23 -7.14
N PHE A 253 2.34 17.21 -6.28
CA PHE A 253 1.46 17.28 -5.10
C PHE A 253 1.97 18.27 -4.04
N ILE A 254 3.28 18.50 -3.96
CA ILE A 254 3.88 19.51 -3.09
C ILE A 254 3.55 20.92 -3.59
N LEU A 255 3.53 21.14 -4.92
CA LEU A 255 3.08 22.41 -5.49
C LEU A 255 1.60 22.67 -5.19
N GLN A 256 0.75 21.64 -5.23
CA GLN A 256 -0.65 21.76 -4.84
C GLN A 256 -0.81 22.12 -3.35
N TYR A 257 -0.06 21.45 -2.47
CA TYR A 257 0.00 21.79 -1.04
C TYR A 257 0.44 23.25 -0.83
N LYS A 258 1.54 23.68 -1.46
CA LYS A 258 2.06 25.07 -1.35
C LYS A 258 1.02 26.09 -1.77
N LYS A 259 0.31 25.82 -2.87
CA LYS A 259 -0.79 26.68 -3.33
C LYS A 259 -1.91 26.74 -2.28
N ALA A 260 -2.37 25.59 -1.79
CA ALA A 260 -3.43 25.53 -0.77
C ALA A 260 -3.05 26.28 0.51
N TYR A 261 -1.78 26.20 0.92
CA TYR A 261 -1.25 26.93 2.07
C TYR A 261 -1.12 28.44 1.84
N SER A 262 -0.69 28.86 0.63
CA SER A 262 -0.65 30.28 0.24
C SER A 262 -2.06 30.89 0.23
N ASP A 263 -3.01 30.21 -0.41
CA ASP A 263 -4.42 30.64 -0.47
C ASP A 263 -5.01 30.78 0.96
N TRP A 264 -4.60 29.91 1.90
CA TRP A 264 -5.01 30.01 3.30
C TRP A 264 -4.40 31.24 3.99
N LYS A 265 -3.09 31.51 3.78
CA LYS A 265 -2.40 32.68 4.34
C LYS A 265 -3.04 33.99 3.89
N GLU A 266 -3.34 34.13 2.60
CA GLU A 266 -3.97 35.33 2.04
C GLU A 266 -5.35 35.63 2.63
N LYS A 267 -6.09 34.60 3.08
CA LYS A 267 -7.42 34.76 3.67
C LYS A 267 -7.42 35.09 5.16
N HIS A 268 -6.31 34.88 5.86
CA HIS A 268 -6.23 34.96 7.33
C HIS A 268 -5.13 35.92 7.81
N GLN A 269 -4.52 36.69 6.91
CA GLN A 269 -3.62 37.82 7.19
C GLN A 269 -4.33 39.13 6.91
#